data_AF-A0A6N9PT00-F1
#
_entry.id   AF-A0A6N9PT00-F1
#
_cell.length_a   1.000
_cell.length_b   1.000
_cell.length_c   1.000
_cell.angle_alpha   90.00
_cell.angle_beta   90.00
_cell.angle_gamma   90.00
#
_symmetry.space_group_name_H-M   'P 1'
#
loop_
_entity.id
_entity.type
_entity.pdbx_description
1 polymer ?
#
loop_
_entity_poly.entity_id
_entity_poly.type
_entity_poly.pdbx_seq_one_letter_code
_entity_poly.pdbx_strand_id
1 'polypeptide(L)'
;MAGYHALYDVVFIKGMPISWYTGPLGYIWQQGICWGFIFLSGFCFRFSRHPLRHGLTVLGAGILVSLVTTLAMPSERILYGVLFLLGMVGLIQCGVWWLWNKLKLPPYPAWLGLAIFISLFFLTRGVPYGYLGFEGIRLLELPSWLYQSQWLAPAGLPGPGFWSSDYFPLIPWLFLYLSGYFLWRLVGHNPRIMEKLKPGFRPLAFLGRHSLLIYLAHQPVLMLVFMLV
;
A
#
# COMPACT_ATOMS: atom_id res chain seq x y z
N MET A 1 2.22 -4.16 11.36
CA MET A 1 0.82 -3.81 11.03
C MET A 1 -0.10 -4.12 12.22
N ALA A 2 -0.41 -5.37 12.55
CA ALA A 2 -1.37 -5.67 13.63
C ALA A 2 -1.02 -5.03 14.99
N GLY A 3 0.27 -5.05 15.39
CA GLY A 3 0.70 -4.35 16.60
C GLY A 3 0.60 -2.82 16.55
N TYR A 4 0.70 -2.21 15.36
CA TYR A 4 0.49 -0.77 15.19
C TYR A 4 -0.99 -0.44 15.39
N HIS A 5 -1.88 -1.22 14.77
CA HIS A 5 -3.33 -1.09 14.95
C HIS A 5 -3.78 -1.38 16.39
N ALA A 6 -3.14 -2.32 17.09
CA ALA A 6 -3.45 -2.54 18.50
C ALA A 6 -3.18 -1.29 19.35
N LEU A 7 -2.09 -0.57 19.08
CA LEU A 7 -1.80 0.71 19.74
C LEU A 7 -2.69 1.85 19.22
N TYR A 8 -3.10 1.82 17.96
CA TYR A 8 -4.13 2.72 17.45
C TYR A 8 -5.41 2.62 18.28
N ASP A 9 -5.91 1.41 18.52
CA ASP A 9 -7.12 1.17 19.30
C ASP A 9 -6.95 1.67 20.75
N VAL A 10 -5.81 1.42 21.39
CA VAL A 10 -5.50 1.95 22.72
C VAL A 10 -5.50 3.48 22.76
N VAL A 11 -4.88 4.13 21.76
CA VAL A 11 -4.69 5.58 21.77
C VAL A 11 -5.95 6.33 21.35
N PHE A 12 -6.57 5.93 20.25
CA PHE A 12 -7.67 6.67 19.63
C PHE A 12 -9.06 6.14 20.00
N ILE A 13 -9.22 4.83 20.23
CA ILE A 13 -10.51 4.25 20.60
C ILE A 13 -10.70 4.28 22.12
N LYS A 14 -9.69 3.85 22.90
CA LYS A 14 -9.74 3.94 24.38
C LYS A 14 -9.38 5.30 24.94
N GLY A 15 -8.79 6.19 24.14
CA GLY A 15 -8.40 7.52 24.59
C GLY A 15 -7.21 7.52 25.56
N MET A 16 -6.33 6.52 25.53
CA MET A 16 -5.13 6.45 26.36
C MET A 16 -3.92 7.06 25.62
N PRO A 17 -3.53 8.32 25.88
CA PRO A 17 -2.49 8.98 25.09
C PRO A 17 -1.12 8.34 25.29
N ILE A 18 -0.45 8.02 24.18
CA ILE A 18 0.92 7.49 24.15
C ILE A 18 1.76 8.41 23.25
N SER A 19 2.52 9.32 23.86
CA SER A 19 3.20 10.42 23.16
C SER A 19 4.21 9.97 22.09
N TRP A 20 4.95 8.89 22.35
CA TRP A 20 5.92 8.37 21.39
C TRP A 20 5.25 7.73 20.16
N TYR A 21 4.02 7.22 20.31
CA TYR A 21 3.25 6.59 19.25
C TYR A 21 2.63 7.62 18.29
N THR A 22 2.20 8.77 18.80
CA THR A 22 1.75 9.89 17.96
C THR A 22 2.90 10.77 17.46
N GLY A 23 4.12 10.53 17.94
CA GLY A 23 5.32 11.28 17.58
C GLY A 23 6.11 10.69 16.41
N PRO A 24 7.35 11.17 16.20
CA PRO A 24 8.20 10.76 15.07
C PRO A 24 8.49 9.25 15.02
N LEU A 25 8.60 8.58 16.17
CA LEU A 25 8.86 7.14 16.24
C LEU A 25 7.68 6.33 15.70
N GLY A 26 6.46 6.67 16.12
CA GLY A 26 5.26 6.04 15.58
C GLY A 26 5.09 6.32 14.10
N TYR A 27 5.39 7.54 13.63
CA TYR A 27 5.42 7.87 12.21
C TYR A 27 6.40 6.99 11.42
N ILE A 28 7.66 6.85 11.89
CA ILE A 28 8.67 5.99 11.24
C ILE A 28 8.19 4.53 11.21
N TRP A 29 7.59 4.05 12.29
CA TRP A 29 7.05 2.70 12.35
C TRP A 29 5.91 2.49 11.36
N GLN A 30 4.98 3.44 11.29
CA GLN A 30 3.88 3.44 10.32
C GLN A 30 4.42 3.41 8.89
N GLN A 31 5.31 4.36 8.54
CA GLN A 31 5.90 4.43 7.20
C GLN A 31 6.66 3.16 6.86
N GLY A 32 7.46 2.62 7.79
CA GLY A 32 8.19 1.37 7.59
C GLY A 32 7.28 0.18 7.27
N ILE A 33 6.14 0.05 7.97
CA ILE A 33 5.14 -0.98 7.66
C ILE A 33 4.56 -0.75 6.26
N CYS A 34 4.12 0.47 5.96
CA CYS A 34 3.40 0.78 4.72
C CYS A 34 4.31 0.61 3.50
N TRP A 35 5.52 1.17 3.57
CA TRP A 35 6.48 1.10 2.50
C TRP A 35 6.96 -0.32 2.26
N GLY A 36 7.34 -1.02 3.33
CA GLY A 36 7.77 -2.40 3.25
C GLY A 36 6.69 -3.30 2.66
N PHE A 37 5.43 -3.13 3.08
CA PHE A 37 4.31 -3.93 2.59
C PHE A 37 4.03 -3.70 1.10
N ILE A 38 3.96 -2.44 0.66
CA ILE A 38 3.68 -2.09 -0.75
C ILE A 38 4.82 -2.52 -1.66
N PHE A 39 6.06 -2.22 -1.28
CA PHE A 39 7.26 -2.62 -2.01
C PHE A 39 7.36 -4.14 -2.14
N LEU A 40 7.17 -4.87 -1.03
CA LEU A 40 7.22 -6.33 -1.01
C LEU A 40 6.09 -6.94 -1.84
N SER A 41 4.89 -6.34 -1.84
CA SER A 41 3.79 -6.79 -2.70
C SER A 41 4.16 -6.72 -4.18
N GLY A 42 4.85 -5.65 -4.60
CA GLY A 42 5.36 -5.51 -5.97
C GLY A 42 6.44 -6.53 -6.30
N PHE A 43 7.39 -6.73 -5.39
CA PHE A 43 8.44 -7.75 -5.51
C PHE A 43 7.84 -9.16 -5.67
N CYS A 44 6.79 -9.47 -4.91
CA CYS A 44 6.15 -10.76 -4.89
C CYS A 44 5.18 -11.02 -6.06
N PHE A 45 4.92 -10.04 -6.93
CA PHE A 45 3.94 -10.16 -8.02
C PHE A 45 4.15 -11.43 -8.88
N ARG A 46 5.41 -11.75 -9.17
CA ARG A 46 5.80 -12.88 -10.02
C ARG A 46 5.75 -14.24 -9.32
N PHE A 47 5.52 -14.28 -8.01
CA PHE A 47 5.27 -15.51 -7.27
C PHE A 47 3.80 -15.96 -7.35
N SER A 48 2.89 -15.10 -7.81
CA SER A 48 1.49 -15.47 -7.97
C SER A 48 1.29 -16.36 -9.20
N ARG A 49 0.61 -17.50 -9.02
CA ARG A 49 0.20 -18.39 -10.12
C ARG A 49 -0.95 -17.81 -10.95
N HIS A 50 -1.81 -17.01 -10.32
CA HIS A 50 -2.99 -16.40 -10.94
C HIS A 50 -3.06 -14.91 -10.58
N PRO A 51 -2.16 -14.05 -11.11
CA PRO A 51 -2.03 -12.66 -10.68
C PRO A 51 -3.30 -11.84 -10.91
N LEU A 52 -4.04 -12.09 -12.01
CA LEU A 52 -5.31 -11.42 -12.28
C LEU A 52 -6.36 -11.75 -11.20
N ARG A 53 -6.57 -13.04 -10.92
CA ARG A 53 -7.51 -13.49 -9.87
C ARG A 53 -7.11 -12.96 -8.50
N HIS A 54 -5.82 -12.98 -8.19
CA HIS A 54 -5.30 -12.43 -6.94
C HIS A 54 -5.58 -10.92 -6.83
N GLY A 55 -5.29 -10.14 -7.88
CA GLY A 55 -5.59 -8.71 -7.93
C GLY A 55 -7.08 -8.41 -7.73
N LEU A 56 -7.97 -9.14 -8.41
CA LEU A 56 -9.43 -9.02 -8.23
C LEU A 56 -9.87 -9.38 -6.81
N THR A 57 -9.28 -10.43 -6.21
CA THR A 57 -9.59 -10.84 -4.83
C THR A 57 -9.21 -9.77 -3.82
N VAL A 58 -8.00 -9.21 -3.96
CA VAL A 58 -7.49 -8.15 -3.07
C VAL A 58 -8.27 -6.84 -3.25
N LEU A 59 -8.61 -6.47 -4.49
CA LEU A 59 -9.46 -5.31 -4.77
C LEU A 59 -10.85 -5.49 -4.16
N GLY A 60 -11.47 -6.66 -4.34
CA GLY A 60 -12.77 -6.98 -3.74
C GLY A 60 -12.74 -6.92 -2.21
N ALA A 61 -11.65 -7.40 -1.59
CA ALA A 61 -11.44 -7.25 -0.16
C ALA A 61 -11.32 -5.79 0.28
N GLY A 62 -10.62 -4.95 -0.49
CA GLY A 62 -10.55 -3.51 -0.24
C GLY A 62 -11.90 -2.81 -0.34
N ILE A 63 -12.69 -3.13 -1.38
CA ILE A 63 -14.06 -2.60 -1.56
C ILE A 63 -14.96 -3.05 -0.40
N LEU A 64 -14.85 -4.30 0.03
CA LEU A 64 -15.61 -4.81 1.18
C LEU A 64 -15.26 -4.05 2.46
N VAL A 65 -13.98 -3.81 2.73
CA VAL A 65 -13.54 -3.00 3.88
C VAL A 65 -14.12 -1.58 3.79
N SER A 66 -14.09 -0.95 2.62
CA SER A 66 -14.69 0.37 2.42
C SER A 66 -16.20 0.36 2.69
N LEU A 67 -16.93 -0.63 2.20
CA LEU A 67 -18.37 -0.75 2.42
C LEU A 67 -18.69 -0.96 3.90
N VAL A 68 -18.03 -1.92 4.55
CA VAL A 68 -18.26 -2.27 5.95
C VAL A 68 -17.93 -1.09 6.87
N THR A 69 -16.78 -0.44 6.68
CA THR A 69 -16.39 0.70 7.52
C THR A 69 -17.30 1.90 7.28
N THR A 70 -17.73 2.17 6.05
CA THR A 70 -18.66 3.27 5.77
C THR A 70 -20.03 3.05 6.41
N LEU A 71 -20.52 1.80 6.47
CA LEU A 71 -21.85 1.49 7.03
C LEU A 71 -21.83 1.32 8.54
N ALA A 72 -20.83 0.63 9.09
CA ALA A 72 -20.77 0.27 10.50
C ALA A 72 -19.99 1.28 11.35
N MET A 73 -19.02 1.99 10.76
CA MET A 73 -18.13 2.93 11.47
C MET A 73 -17.84 4.18 10.61
N PRO A 74 -18.84 5.01 10.28
CA PRO A 74 -18.66 6.14 9.36
C PRO A 74 -17.56 7.12 9.78
N SER A 75 -17.36 7.27 11.09
CA SER A 75 -16.30 8.11 11.69
C SER A 75 -14.90 7.54 11.51
N GLU A 76 -14.77 6.28 11.12
CA GLU A 76 -13.51 5.56 10.85
C GLU A 76 -13.51 4.92 9.45
N ARG A 77 -14.22 5.53 8.51
CA ARG A 77 -14.38 4.98 7.16
C ARG A 77 -13.03 4.87 6.45
N ILE A 78 -12.84 3.76 5.74
CA ILE A 78 -11.65 3.51 4.93
C ILE A 78 -11.99 3.60 3.46
N LEU A 79 -11.64 4.71 2.81
CA LEU A 79 -11.76 4.92 1.37
C LEU A 79 -10.39 4.85 0.71
N TYR A 80 -10.27 4.00 -0.32
CA TYR A 80 -9.02 3.81 -1.07
C TYR A 80 -7.83 3.43 -0.18
N GLY A 81 -8.05 2.56 0.81
CA GLY A 81 -7.00 2.02 1.67
C GLY A 81 -6.04 1.07 0.94
N VAL A 82 -5.06 0.53 1.66
CA VAL A 82 -3.95 -0.23 1.04
C VAL A 82 -4.39 -1.47 0.26
N LEU A 83 -5.46 -2.18 0.65
CA LEU A 83 -5.97 -3.32 -0.13
C LEU A 83 -6.56 -2.88 -1.47
N PHE A 84 -7.29 -1.76 -1.50
CA PHE A 84 -7.80 -1.19 -2.74
C PHE A 84 -6.63 -0.86 -3.67
N LEU A 85 -5.60 -0.17 -3.15
CA LEU A 85 -4.37 0.12 -3.88
C LEU A 85 -3.73 -1.15 -4.45
N LEU A 86 -3.42 -2.14 -3.61
CA LEU A 86 -2.70 -3.35 -4.01
C LEU A 86 -3.47 -4.15 -5.07
N GLY A 87 -4.79 -4.22 -4.94
CA GLY A 87 -5.66 -4.78 -5.97
C GLY A 87 -5.53 -4.01 -7.28
N MET A 88 -5.70 -2.69 -7.26
CA MET A 88 -5.59 -1.82 -8.43
C MET A 88 -4.23 -1.91 -9.13
N VAL A 89 -3.13 -1.73 -8.41
CA VAL A 89 -1.78 -1.78 -9.00
C VAL A 89 -1.43 -3.17 -9.52
N GLY A 90 -1.92 -4.24 -8.87
CA GLY A 90 -1.79 -5.61 -9.37
C GLY A 90 -2.54 -5.84 -10.69
N LEU A 91 -3.74 -5.27 -10.84
CA LEU A 91 -4.51 -5.34 -12.08
C LEU A 91 -3.90 -4.48 -13.18
N ILE A 92 -3.44 -3.27 -12.86
CA ILE A 92 -2.68 -2.40 -13.77
C ILE A 92 -1.45 -3.16 -14.27
N GLN A 93 -0.69 -3.80 -13.39
CA GLN A 93 0.48 -4.60 -13.75
C GLN A 93 0.11 -5.75 -14.71
N CYS A 94 -1.01 -6.44 -14.48
CA CYS A 94 -1.51 -7.47 -15.39
C CYS A 94 -1.85 -6.89 -16.77
N GLY A 95 -2.54 -5.75 -16.82
CA GLY A 95 -2.90 -5.05 -18.06
C GLY A 95 -1.69 -4.56 -18.84
N VAL A 96 -0.72 -3.95 -18.15
CA VAL A 96 0.56 -3.52 -18.73
C VAL A 96 1.30 -4.73 -19.31
N TRP A 97 1.41 -5.83 -18.56
CA TRP A 97 2.08 -7.03 -19.04
C TRP A 97 1.39 -7.64 -20.26
N TRP A 98 0.06 -7.72 -20.26
CA TRP A 98 -0.72 -8.18 -21.41
C TRP A 98 -0.48 -7.31 -22.64
N LEU A 99 -0.53 -5.99 -22.49
CA LEU A 99 -0.33 -5.04 -23.58
C LEU A 99 1.10 -5.12 -24.13
N TRP A 100 2.10 -5.20 -23.24
CA TRP A 100 3.52 -5.32 -23.60
C TRP A 100 3.78 -6.56 -24.47
N ASN A 101 3.19 -7.70 -24.10
CA ASN A 101 3.29 -8.94 -24.87
C ASN A 101 2.55 -8.85 -26.21
N LYS A 102 1.33 -8.27 -26.21
CA LYS A 102 0.51 -8.12 -27.43
C LYS A 102 1.22 -7.24 -28.47
N LEU A 103 1.90 -6.19 -28.02
CA LEU A 103 2.68 -5.28 -28.86
C LEU A 103 4.09 -5.79 -29.18
N LYS A 104 4.49 -6.97 -28.66
CA LYS A 104 5.82 -7.58 -28.86
C LYS A 104 6.98 -6.63 -28.52
N LEU A 105 6.82 -5.80 -27.48
CA LEU A 105 7.83 -4.84 -27.08
C LEU A 105 9.05 -5.55 -26.46
N PRO A 106 10.28 -5.04 -26.67
CA PRO A 106 11.48 -5.63 -26.09
C PRO A 106 11.47 -5.53 -24.56
N PRO A 107 12.23 -6.39 -23.84
CA PRO A 107 12.31 -6.33 -22.39
C PRO A 107 12.84 -4.97 -21.91
N TYR A 108 12.07 -4.30 -21.05
CA TYR A 108 12.51 -3.04 -20.45
C TYR A 108 13.69 -3.29 -19.48
N PRO A 109 14.78 -2.49 -19.49
CA PRO A 109 15.92 -2.68 -18.58
C PRO A 109 15.51 -2.58 -17.11
N ALA A 110 15.81 -3.61 -16.31
CA ALA A 110 15.26 -3.70 -14.97
C ALA A 110 15.82 -2.66 -13.99
N TRP A 111 17.12 -2.35 -14.10
CA TRP A 111 17.78 -1.33 -13.26
C TRP A 111 17.25 0.06 -13.54
N LEU A 112 16.95 0.37 -14.81
CA LEU A 112 16.39 1.66 -15.22
C LEU A 112 14.98 1.81 -14.67
N GLY A 113 14.16 0.75 -14.75
CA GLY A 113 12.83 0.74 -14.14
C GLY A 113 12.89 0.97 -12.64
N LEU A 114 13.78 0.28 -11.93
CA LEU A 114 14.00 0.50 -10.50
C LEU A 114 14.36 1.97 -10.20
N ALA A 115 15.35 2.52 -10.91
CA ALA A 115 15.81 3.89 -10.71
C ALA A 115 14.72 4.94 -10.99
N ILE A 116 13.95 4.77 -12.08
CA ILE A 116 12.87 5.70 -12.44
C ILE A 116 11.75 5.63 -11.40
N PHE A 117 11.25 4.44 -11.09
CA PHE A 117 10.08 4.31 -10.21
C PHE A 117 10.40 4.65 -8.75
N ILE A 118 11.61 4.35 -8.27
CA ILE A 118 11.99 4.81 -6.92
C ILE A 118 12.13 6.33 -6.87
N SER A 119 12.68 6.96 -7.91
CA SER A 119 12.78 8.43 -7.98
C SER A 119 11.41 9.08 -8.09
N LEU A 120 10.51 8.54 -8.91
CA LEU A 120 9.13 9.01 -9.03
C LEU A 120 8.38 8.90 -7.70
N PHE A 121 8.57 7.81 -6.95
CA PHE A 121 7.96 7.67 -5.62
C PHE A 121 8.35 8.82 -4.69
N PHE A 122 9.65 9.12 -4.57
CA PHE A 122 10.12 10.23 -3.73
C PHE A 122 9.66 11.59 -4.27
N LEU A 123 9.71 11.81 -5.59
CA LEU A 123 9.28 13.07 -6.21
C LEU A 123 7.78 13.33 -6.05
N THR A 124 6.96 12.29 -6.06
CA THR A 124 5.49 12.43 -6.04
C THR A 124 4.89 12.16 -4.67
N ARG A 125 5.70 11.99 -3.62
CA ARG A 125 5.21 11.66 -2.27
C ARG A 125 4.26 12.74 -1.73
N GLY A 126 4.51 14.00 -2.09
CA GLY A 126 3.71 15.16 -1.76
C GLY A 126 2.41 15.34 -2.56
N VAL A 127 2.17 14.55 -3.63
CA VAL A 127 1.03 14.77 -4.55
C VAL A 127 -0.31 14.79 -3.82
N PRO A 128 -0.62 13.85 -2.90
CA PRO A 128 -1.86 13.92 -2.11
C PRO A 128 -2.04 15.21 -1.29
N TYR A 129 -0.98 15.97 -1.07
CA TYR A 129 -0.94 17.22 -0.30
C TYR A 129 -0.77 18.46 -1.18
N GLY A 130 -0.82 18.33 -2.51
CA GLY A 130 -0.78 19.50 -3.41
C GLY A 130 0.60 19.86 -3.95
N TYR A 131 1.65 19.04 -3.77
CA TYR A 131 2.99 19.42 -4.23
C TYR A 131 3.85 18.24 -4.73
N LEU A 132 4.90 18.53 -5.50
CA LEU A 132 5.98 17.58 -5.79
C LEU A 132 7.09 17.74 -4.75
N GLY A 133 7.54 16.62 -4.19
CA GLY A 133 8.58 16.54 -3.18
C GLY A 133 8.30 15.48 -2.11
N PHE A 134 9.06 15.53 -1.03
CA PHE A 134 9.17 14.47 -0.03
C PHE A 134 9.31 15.04 1.39
N GLU A 135 8.54 14.53 2.35
CA GLU A 135 8.64 14.84 3.80
C GLU A 135 8.82 16.34 4.11
N GLY A 136 7.90 17.17 3.61
CA GLY A 136 7.94 18.63 3.83
C GLY A 136 8.84 19.42 2.88
N ILE A 137 9.74 18.79 2.14
CA ILE A 137 10.49 19.45 1.06
C ILE A 137 9.55 19.65 -0.13
N ARG A 138 9.21 20.90 -0.45
CA ARG A 138 8.32 21.28 -1.56
C ARG A 138 9.14 21.81 -2.72
N LEU A 139 9.19 21.06 -3.82
CA LEU A 139 9.90 21.43 -5.04
C LEU A 139 9.03 22.24 -6.00
N LEU A 140 7.75 21.85 -6.12
CA LEU A 140 6.78 22.51 -7.00
C LEU A 140 5.37 22.35 -6.45
N GLU A 141 4.62 23.43 -6.35
CA GLU A 141 3.19 23.39 -6.02
C GLU A 141 2.37 22.92 -7.22
N LEU A 142 1.40 22.05 -6.99
CA LEU A 142 0.49 21.57 -8.00
C LEU A 142 -0.73 22.50 -8.11
N PRO A 143 -1.27 22.72 -9.32
CA PRO A 143 -2.43 23.58 -9.49
C PRO A 143 -3.64 23.12 -8.67
N SER A 144 -4.28 24.04 -7.96
CA SER A 144 -5.42 23.75 -7.08
C SER A 144 -6.64 23.17 -7.80
N TRP A 145 -6.81 23.46 -9.09
CA TRP A 145 -7.90 22.92 -9.90
C TRP A 145 -7.86 21.39 -10.03
N LEU A 146 -6.69 20.76 -9.82
CA LEU A 146 -6.56 19.29 -9.77
C LEU A 146 -7.27 18.68 -8.55
N TYR A 147 -7.50 19.46 -7.49
CA TYR A 147 -8.06 19.03 -6.21
C TYR A 147 -9.49 19.52 -6.00
N GLN A 148 -10.24 19.75 -7.08
CA GLN A 148 -11.64 20.20 -6.99
C GLN A 148 -12.65 19.03 -6.97
N SER A 149 -12.21 17.82 -7.33
CA SER A 149 -13.10 16.68 -7.54
C SER A 149 -12.71 15.50 -6.67
N GLN A 150 -13.67 14.94 -5.91
CA GLN A 150 -13.45 13.73 -5.12
C GLN A 150 -13.22 12.48 -6.00
N TRP A 151 -13.64 12.52 -7.26
CA TRP A 151 -13.44 11.43 -8.23
C TRP A 151 -11.96 11.17 -8.56
N LEU A 152 -11.07 12.14 -8.29
CA LEU A 152 -9.63 12.01 -8.50
C LEU A 152 -8.87 11.52 -7.26
N ALA A 153 -9.56 11.29 -6.13
CA ALA A 153 -8.95 10.71 -4.93
C ALA A 153 -8.26 9.36 -5.19
N PRO A 154 -8.83 8.40 -5.96
CA PRO A 154 -8.10 7.17 -6.28
C PRO A 154 -6.75 7.40 -6.97
N ALA A 155 -6.63 8.48 -7.76
CA ALA A 155 -5.39 8.83 -8.46
C ALA A 155 -4.35 9.49 -7.54
N GLY A 156 -4.77 10.07 -6.41
CA GLY A 156 -3.92 10.84 -5.50
C GLY A 156 -4.23 12.33 -5.46
N LEU A 157 -5.36 12.76 -6.01
CA LEU A 157 -5.79 14.16 -6.03
C LEU A 157 -7.12 14.27 -5.27
N PRO A 158 -7.11 14.17 -3.92
CA PRO A 158 -8.34 14.20 -3.15
C PRO A 158 -8.99 15.59 -3.23
N GLY A 159 -10.29 15.62 -3.54
CA GLY A 159 -11.09 16.85 -3.57
C GLY A 159 -11.35 17.45 -2.18
N PRO A 160 -12.00 18.62 -2.11
CA PRO A 160 -12.26 19.29 -0.85
C PRO A 160 -13.16 18.42 0.05
N GLY A 161 -12.85 18.39 1.35
CA GLY A 161 -13.60 17.59 2.33
C GLY A 161 -13.42 16.07 2.20
N PHE A 162 -12.54 15.58 1.33
CA PHE A 162 -12.20 14.15 1.30
C PHE A 162 -11.50 13.76 2.61
N TRP A 163 -11.92 12.62 3.18
CA TRP A 163 -11.35 12.09 4.41
C TRP A 163 -11.52 10.58 4.49
N SER A 164 -10.48 9.90 4.98
CA SER A 164 -10.41 8.46 5.21
C SER A 164 -9.41 8.16 6.34
N SER A 165 -9.72 7.23 7.23
CA SER A 165 -8.79 6.77 8.29
C SER A 165 -7.56 6.07 7.71
N ASP A 166 -7.71 5.48 6.52
CA ASP A 166 -6.62 4.86 5.78
C ASP A 166 -6.69 5.25 4.29
N TYR A 167 -5.67 5.91 3.76
CA TYR A 167 -5.67 6.46 2.40
C TYR A 167 -4.37 6.19 1.66
N PHE A 168 -4.47 5.36 0.63
CA PHE A 168 -3.38 4.89 -0.22
C PHE A 168 -3.76 5.06 -1.71
N PRO A 169 -3.64 6.27 -2.27
CA PRO A 169 -3.93 6.52 -3.68
C PRO A 169 -2.92 5.87 -4.64
N LEU A 170 -3.22 5.85 -5.94
CA LEU A 170 -2.27 5.36 -6.95
C LEU A 170 -0.96 6.17 -6.95
N ILE A 171 -1.01 7.50 -7.02
CA ILE A 171 0.18 8.34 -6.89
C ILE A 171 0.33 8.71 -5.42
N PRO A 172 1.45 8.41 -4.76
CA PRO A 172 2.75 7.93 -5.31
C PRO A 172 2.93 6.41 -5.26
N TRP A 173 2.03 5.68 -4.60
CA TRP A 173 2.29 4.33 -4.11
C TRP A 173 2.45 3.25 -5.19
N LEU A 174 1.85 3.46 -6.37
CA LEU A 174 2.11 2.67 -7.58
C LEU A 174 3.60 2.61 -7.90
N PHE A 175 4.33 3.72 -7.75
CA PHE A 175 5.75 3.78 -8.08
C PHE A 175 6.58 2.97 -7.08
N LEU A 176 6.20 2.95 -5.80
CA LEU A 176 6.85 2.10 -4.80
C LEU A 176 6.56 0.61 -5.04
N TYR A 177 5.34 0.28 -5.46
CA TYR A 177 5.01 -1.08 -5.87
C TYR A 177 5.85 -1.52 -7.08
N LEU A 178 5.95 -0.67 -8.11
CA LEU A 178 6.71 -0.97 -9.31
C LEU A 178 8.21 -1.08 -9.04
N SER A 179 8.78 -0.27 -8.14
CA SER A 179 10.19 -0.40 -7.75
C SER A 179 10.47 -1.79 -7.14
N GLY A 180 9.55 -2.31 -6.31
CA GLY A 180 9.61 -3.69 -5.82
C GLY A 180 9.60 -4.73 -6.94
N TYR A 181 8.71 -4.57 -7.92
CA TYR A 181 8.65 -5.45 -9.10
C TYR A 181 9.95 -5.42 -9.92
N PHE A 182 10.52 -4.24 -10.15
CA PHE A 182 11.77 -4.10 -10.89
C PHE A 182 12.97 -4.64 -10.11
N LEU A 183 12.99 -4.52 -8.77
CA LEU A 183 13.98 -5.20 -7.96
C LEU A 183 13.87 -6.71 -8.13
N TRP A 184 12.67 -7.29 -8.12
CA TRP A 184 12.49 -8.72 -8.40
C TRP A 184 13.04 -9.09 -9.77
N ARG A 185 12.86 -8.27 -10.81
CA ARG A 185 13.44 -8.56 -12.13
C ARG A 185 14.97 -8.58 -12.14
N LEU A 186 15.62 -7.83 -11.25
CA LEU A 186 17.08 -7.81 -11.11
C LEU A 186 17.61 -9.04 -10.38
N VAL A 187 16.98 -9.43 -9.27
CA VAL A 187 17.55 -10.43 -8.35
C VAL A 187 16.77 -11.73 -8.28
N GLY A 188 15.50 -11.73 -8.67
CA GLY A 188 14.54 -12.83 -8.50
C GLY A 188 14.88 -14.10 -9.28
N HIS A 189 15.70 -13.98 -10.33
CA HIS A 189 16.19 -15.12 -11.10
C HIS A 189 17.49 -15.73 -10.53
N ASN A 190 18.14 -15.08 -9.56
CA ASN A 190 19.39 -15.56 -8.97
C ASN A 190 19.09 -16.52 -7.80
N PRO A 191 19.36 -17.83 -7.93
CA PRO A 191 19.03 -18.80 -6.90
C PRO A 191 19.75 -18.52 -5.57
N ARG A 192 21.00 -18.05 -5.62
CA ARG A 192 21.80 -17.74 -4.42
C ARG A 192 21.19 -16.60 -3.60
N ILE A 193 20.60 -15.61 -4.27
CA ILE A 193 19.88 -14.52 -3.59
C ILE A 193 18.55 -15.04 -3.04
N MET A 194 17.80 -15.80 -3.85
CA MET A 194 16.50 -16.34 -3.43
C MET A 194 16.60 -17.31 -2.27
N GLU A 195 17.69 -18.08 -2.16
CA GLU A 195 17.95 -18.96 -1.02
C GLU A 195 18.15 -18.18 0.28
N LYS A 196 18.81 -17.02 0.24
CA LYS A 196 18.94 -16.12 1.40
C LYS A 196 17.61 -15.48 1.81
N LEU A 197 16.67 -15.35 0.87
CA LEU A 197 15.31 -14.84 1.14
C LEU A 197 14.34 -15.92 1.62
N LYS A 198 14.72 -17.21 1.60
CA LYS A 198 13.87 -18.26 2.15
C LYS A 198 13.74 -18.06 3.67
N PRO A 199 12.51 -18.02 4.21
CA PRO A 199 12.31 -17.69 5.62
C PRO A 199 12.86 -18.80 6.52
N GLY A 200 13.66 -18.41 7.52
CA GLY A 200 14.21 -19.30 8.55
C GLY A 200 13.23 -19.64 9.70
N PHE A 201 12.04 -19.02 9.75
CA PHE A 201 11.10 -19.19 10.87
C PHE A 201 9.69 -19.56 10.40
N ARG A 202 9.29 -20.81 10.70
CA ARG A 202 8.04 -21.43 10.21
C ARG A 202 6.76 -20.64 10.59
N PRO A 203 6.61 -20.10 11.81
CA PRO A 203 5.43 -19.30 12.16
C PRO A 203 5.27 -18.03 11.32
N LEU A 204 6.35 -17.28 11.08
CA LEU A 204 6.30 -16.09 10.24
C LEU A 204 5.96 -16.45 8.78
N ALA A 205 6.47 -17.57 8.29
CA ALA A 205 6.11 -18.08 6.97
C ALA A 205 4.62 -18.47 6.88
N PHE A 206 4.03 -19.00 7.96
CA PHE A 206 2.60 -19.28 8.03
C PHE A 206 1.75 -18.00 7.97
N LEU A 207 2.14 -16.97 8.72
CA LEU A 207 1.46 -15.67 8.70
C LEU A 207 1.53 -15.04 7.30
N GLY A 208 2.68 -15.12 6.63
CA GLY A 208 2.85 -14.63 5.26
C GLY A 208 1.94 -15.33 4.25
N ARG A 209 1.74 -16.65 4.38
CA ARG A 209 0.86 -17.44 3.48
C ARG A 209 -0.62 -17.12 3.64
N HIS A 210 -1.04 -16.65 4.81
CA HIS A 210 -2.44 -16.29 5.11
C HIS A 210 -2.62 -14.78 5.31
N SER A 211 -1.71 -13.99 4.74
CA SER A 211 -1.61 -12.55 4.99
C SER A 211 -2.90 -11.78 4.73
N LEU A 212 -3.64 -12.10 3.67
CA LEU A 212 -4.92 -11.44 3.37
C LEU A 212 -5.98 -11.71 4.45
N LEU A 213 -6.11 -12.96 4.90
CA LEU A 213 -7.08 -13.32 5.94
C LEU A 213 -6.72 -12.66 7.26
N ILE A 214 -5.44 -12.68 7.63
CA ILE A 214 -4.94 -12.01 8.82
C ILE A 214 -5.14 -10.50 8.72
N TYR A 215 -4.92 -9.92 7.53
CA TYR A 215 -5.17 -8.50 7.26
C TYR A 215 -6.65 -8.16 7.44
N LEU A 216 -7.59 -8.99 6.98
CA LEU A 216 -9.01 -8.69 7.17
C LEU A 216 -9.47 -8.90 8.61
N ALA A 217 -8.90 -9.88 9.31
CA ALA A 217 -9.32 -10.24 10.66
C ALA A 217 -8.72 -9.36 11.75
N HIS A 218 -7.50 -8.81 11.57
CA HIS A 218 -6.81 -8.16 12.69
C HIS A 218 -7.59 -6.99 13.28
N GLN A 219 -8.12 -6.05 12.47
CA GLN A 219 -8.79 -4.86 13.01
C GLN A 219 -10.11 -5.21 13.73
N PRO A 220 -11.04 -6.00 13.15
CA PRO A 220 -12.25 -6.40 13.86
C PRO A 220 -11.97 -7.19 15.14
N VAL A 221 -10.97 -8.07 15.14
CA VAL A 221 -10.59 -8.86 16.32
C VAL A 221 -9.96 -7.97 17.39
N LEU A 222 -9.05 -7.08 17.02
CA LEU A 222 -8.42 -6.16 17.97
C LEU A 222 -9.47 -5.24 18.61
N MET A 223 -10.35 -4.66 17.81
CA MET A 223 -11.45 -3.85 18.32
C MET A 223 -12.32 -4.61 19.30
N LEU A 224 -12.74 -5.84 18.97
CA LEU A 224 -13.53 -6.67 19.87
C LEU A 224 -12.80 -6.92 21.20
N VAL A 225 -11.51 -7.27 21.14
CA VAL A 225 -10.69 -7.50 22.34
C VAL A 225 -10.60 -6.23 23.20
N PHE A 226 -10.35 -5.07 22.59
CA PHE A 226 -10.24 -3.81 23.33
C PHE A 226 -11.58 -3.25 23.80
N MET A 227 -12.71 -3.62 23.19
CA MET A 227 -14.04 -3.27 23.71
C MET A 227 -14.45 -4.13 24.92
N LEU A 228 -13.92 -5.34 25.04
CA LEU A 228 -14.26 -6.29 26.13
C LEU A 228 -13.38 -6.14 27.37
N VAL A 229 -12.21 -5.53 27.23
CA VAL A 229 -11.26 -5.19 28.33
C VAL A 229 -11.43 -3.72 28.68
#